data_AF-A0A2D5YZJ1-F1
#
_entry.id   AF-A0A2D5YZJ1-F1
#
_cell.length_a   1.000
_cell.length_b   1.000
_cell.length_c   1.000
_cell.angle_alpha   90.00
_cell.angle_beta   90.00
_cell.angle_gamma   90.00
#
_symmetry.space_group_name_H-M   'P 1'
#
loop_
_entity.id
_entity.type
_entity.pdbx_description
1 polymer ?
#
loop_
_entity_poly.entity_id
_entity_poly.type
_entity_poly.pdbx_seq_one_letter_code
_entity_poly.pdbx_strand_id
1 'polypeptide(L)'
;MKWRTWLVGLIAIVAVSATAIHLPAEQAQPAADFTVDGVHSMVIFGIRHKGVSNTYGRFNDISGSVSWSNEKPENGSITLTIKAGSV
;
A
#
# COMPACT_ATOMS: atom_id res chain seq x y z
N MET A 1 14.21 57.94 40.94
CA MET A 1 15.69 58.01 40.77
C MET A 1 16.00 57.58 39.35
N LYS A 2 16.31 58.56 38.49
CA LYS A 2 16.70 58.43 37.07
C LYS A 2 18.17 58.00 37.04
N TRP A 3 18.58 57.08 36.14
CA TRP A 3 19.93 56.86 35.55
C TRP A 3 19.88 55.56 34.73
N ARG A 4 20.52 55.32 33.57
CA ARG A 4 21.38 56.04 32.61
C ARG A 4 21.39 55.16 31.34
N THR A 5 21.43 55.78 30.17
CA THR A 5 21.53 55.19 28.81
C THR A 5 22.87 54.55 28.51
N TRP A 6 22.90 53.46 27.72
CA TRP A 6 23.98 53.17 26.75
C TRP A 6 23.42 52.45 25.51
N LEU A 7 23.55 53.10 24.35
CA LEU A 7 23.44 52.48 23.03
C LEU A 7 24.67 51.59 22.78
N VAL A 8 24.45 50.39 22.25
CA VAL A 8 25.48 49.62 21.53
C VAL A 8 24.85 49.16 20.21
N GLY A 9 25.56 49.45 19.12
CA GLY A 9 25.09 49.38 17.74
C GLY A 9 24.72 47.96 17.29
N LEU A 10 23.61 47.89 16.57
CA LEU A 10 23.12 46.67 15.93
C LEU A 10 23.72 46.57 14.52
N ILE A 11 24.58 45.58 14.33
CA ILE A 11 25.08 45.10 13.04
C ILE A 11 23.87 44.59 12.24
N ALA A 12 23.62 45.18 11.07
CA ALA A 12 22.59 44.72 10.15
C ALA A 12 23.02 43.38 9.53
N ILE A 13 22.40 42.28 9.98
CA ILE A 13 22.52 40.95 9.36
C ILE A 13 21.61 40.93 8.14
N VAL A 14 22.18 40.78 6.95
CA VAL A 14 21.44 40.51 5.71
C VAL A 14 20.97 39.05 5.77
N ALA A 15 19.66 38.84 5.94
CA ALA A 15 19.04 37.53 5.86
C ALA A 15 18.89 37.13 4.38
N VAL A 16 19.65 36.14 3.94
CA VAL A 16 19.44 35.46 2.65
C VAL A 16 18.27 34.50 2.84
N SER A 17 17.10 34.83 2.29
CA SER A 17 15.93 33.94 2.28
C SER A 17 16.19 32.73 1.39
N ALA A 18 16.28 31.54 2.00
CA ALA A 18 16.32 30.28 1.28
C ALA A 18 14.95 29.99 0.66
N THR A 19 14.85 30.01 -0.67
CA THR A 19 13.69 29.51 -1.41
C THR A 19 13.63 27.99 -1.26
N ALA A 20 12.62 27.50 -0.54
CA ALA A 20 12.37 26.06 -0.42
C ALA A 20 11.95 25.49 -1.78
N ILE A 21 12.72 24.52 -2.27
CA ILE A 21 12.39 23.71 -3.44
C ILE A 21 11.18 22.86 -3.06
N HIS A 22 9.99 23.20 -3.58
CA HIS A 22 8.82 22.33 -3.47
C HIS A 22 9.01 21.18 -4.46
N LEU A 23 9.41 20.02 -3.96
CA LEU A 23 9.24 18.77 -4.70
C LEU A 23 7.74 18.49 -4.77
N PRO A 24 7.16 18.28 -5.97
CA PRO A 24 5.77 17.85 -6.05
C PRO A 24 5.62 16.54 -5.27
N ALA A 25 4.65 16.50 -4.37
CA ALA A 25 4.28 15.26 -3.71
C ALA A 25 3.79 14.29 -4.79
N GLU A 26 4.38 13.11 -4.85
CA GLU A 26 3.91 12.04 -5.73
C GLU A 26 2.52 11.64 -5.25
N GLN A 27 1.51 12.01 -6.04
CA GLN A 27 0.12 11.83 -5.66
C GLN A 27 -0.23 10.37 -5.81
N ALA A 28 -0.34 9.69 -4.66
CA ALA A 28 -0.53 8.27 -4.66
C ALA A 28 -1.80 7.90 -5.45
N GLN A 29 -1.68 7.06 -6.48
CA GLN A 29 -2.83 6.51 -7.18
C GLN A 29 -3.71 5.74 -6.18
N PRO A 30 -5.02 6.04 -6.15
CA PRO A 30 -5.94 5.30 -5.29
C PRO A 30 -5.87 3.82 -5.63
N ALA A 31 -6.03 2.97 -4.61
CA ALA A 31 -6.12 1.53 -4.85
C ALA A 31 -7.23 1.25 -5.85
N ALA A 32 -6.93 0.45 -6.86
CA ALA A 32 -7.91 -0.02 -7.83
C ALA A 32 -8.56 -1.30 -7.31
N ASP A 33 -9.87 -1.36 -7.46
CA ASP A 33 -10.67 -2.53 -7.06
C ASP A 33 -10.95 -3.42 -8.27
N PHE A 34 -10.68 -4.71 -8.13
CA PHE A 34 -10.86 -5.73 -9.15
C PHE A 34 -11.82 -6.81 -8.63
N THR A 35 -12.64 -7.33 -9.53
CA THR A 35 -13.46 -8.53 -9.26
C THR A 35 -12.72 -9.76 -9.74
N VAL A 36 -12.74 -10.83 -8.95
CA VAL A 36 -12.12 -12.11 -9.33
C VAL A 36 -12.90 -12.74 -10.48
N ASP A 37 -12.21 -13.01 -11.59
CA ASP A 37 -12.73 -13.78 -12.71
C ASP A 37 -12.52 -15.27 -12.47
N GLY A 38 -13.63 -16.01 -12.31
CA GLY A 38 -13.61 -17.45 -12.05
C GLY A 38 -13.11 -18.31 -13.21
N VAL A 39 -13.03 -17.79 -14.45
CA VAL A 39 -12.51 -18.53 -15.60
C VAL A 39 -10.97 -18.51 -15.64
N HIS A 40 -10.37 -17.40 -15.20
CA HIS A 40 -8.91 -17.19 -15.23
C HIS A 40 -8.26 -17.27 -13.85
N SER A 41 -9.03 -17.57 -12.80
CA SER A 41 -8.53 -17.74 -11.43
C SER A 41 -8.79 -19.16 -10.96
N MET A 42 -7.93 -19.67 -10.09
CA MET A 42 -8.05 -21.04 -9.57
C MET A 42 -7.59 -21.15 -8.13
N VAL A 43 -8.37 -21.90 -7.32
CA VAL A 43 -7.95 -22.33 -5.98
C VAL A 43 -7.64 -23.82 -6.06
N ILE A 44 -6.35 -24.15 -6.00
CA ILE A 44 -5.84 -25.52 -6.08
C ILE A 44 -5.34 -25.94 -4.70
N PHE A 45 -5.63 -27.18 -4.30
CA PHE A 45 -5.04 -27.82 -3.14
C PHE A 45 -4.27 -29.07 -3.55
N GLY A 46 -3.26 -29.42 -2.75
CA GLY A 46 -2.47 -30.63 -2.92
C GLY A 46 -2.41 -31.40 -1.61
N ILE A 47 -2.63 -32.72 -1.67
CA ILE A 47 -2.56 -33.62 -0.52
C ILE A 47 -1.61 -34.75 -0.85
N ARG A 48 -0.75 -35.09 0.11
CA ARG A 48 0.18 -36.21 -0.02
C ARG A 48 -0.50 -37.51 0.39
N HIS A 49 -0.53 -38.50 -0.50
CA HIS A 49 -1.03 -39.82 -0.20
C HIS A 49 0.14 -40.72 0.24
N LYS A 50 0.21 -40.97 1.56
CA LYS A 50 1.19 -41.86 2.21
C LYS A 50 2.66 -41.55 1.92
N GLY A 51 3.00 -40.32 1.55
CA GLY A 51 4.39 -39.95 1.23
C GLY A 51 4.90 -40.42 -0.13
N VAL A 52 4.05 -41.06 -0.95
CA VAL A 52 4.46 -41.63 -2.25
C VAL A 52 4.00 -40.76 -3.42
N SER A 53 2.75 -40.28 -3.38
CA SER A 53 2.18 -39.48 -4.45
C SER A 53 1.49 -38.22 -3.92
N ASN A 54 1.37 -37.22 -4.78
CA ASN A 54 0.55 -36.03 -4.55
C ASN A 54 -0.72 -36.13 -5.38
N THR A 55 -1.86 -35.91 -4.73
CA THR A 55 -3.15 -35.71 -5.39
C THR A 55 -3.49 -34.24 -5.34
N TYR A 56 -3.87 -33.68 -6.49
CA TYR A 56 -4.29 -32.29 -6.62
C TYR A 56 -5.79 -32.22 -6.89
N GLY A 57 -6.44 -31.23 -6.31
CA GLY A 57 -7.83 -30.89 -6.58
C GLY A 57 -8.00 -29.38 -6.69
N ARG A 58 -9.17 -28.93 -7.14
CA ARG A 58 -9.51 -27.51 -7.23
C ARG A 58 -10.95 -27.28 -6.85
N PHE A 59 -11.28 -26.06 -6.43
CA PHE A 59 -12.67 -25.61 -6.30
C PHE A 59 -13.08 -24.90 -7.59
N ASN A 60 -14.17 -25.35 -8.21
CA ASN A 60 -14.64 -24.84 -9.49
C ASN A 60 -15.49 -23.56 -9.35
N ASP A 61 -16.03 -23.28 -8.17
CA ASP A 61 -16.91 -22.14 -7.91
C ASP A 61 -16.26 -21.22 -6.86
N ILE A 62 -15.63 -20.15 -7.36
CA ILE A 62 -14.93 -19.13 -6.60
C ILE A 62 -15.39 -17.74 -7.02
N SER A 63 -15.44 -16.83 -6.05
CA SER A 63 -15.73 -15.41 -6.28
C SER A 63 -14.97 -14.55 -5.28
N GLY A 64 -14.81 -13.26 -5.55
CA GLY A 64 -14.09 -12.38 -4.64
C GLY A 64 -13.76 -11.01 -5.21
N SER A 65 -13.02 -10.25 -4.41
CA SER A 65 -12.54 -8.92 -4.75
C SER A 65 -11.07 -8.75 -4.34
N VAL A 66 -10.37 -7.88 -5.07
CA VAL A 66 -8.99 -7.51 -4.84
C VAL A 66 -8.91 -5.99 -4.83
N SER A 67 -8.34 -5.40 -3.78
CA SER A 67 -7.95 -4.00 -3.77
C SER A 67 -6.42 -3.91 -3.89
N TRP A 68 -5.92 -3.18 -4.88
CA TRP A 68 -4.49 -3.14 -5.20
C TRP A 68 -4.01 -1.72 -5.51
N SER A 69 -2.88 -1.32 -4.91
CA SER A 69 -2.17 -0.08 -5.24
C SER A 69 -0.75 -0.43 -5.67
N ASN A 70 -0.31 0.10 -6.82
CA ASN A 70 1.05 -0.12 -7.33
C ASN A 70 2.13 0.56 -6.48
N GLU A 71 1.80 1.65 -5.80
CA GLU A 71 2.77 2.43 -5.01
C GLU A 71 2.83 1.97 -3.55
N LYS A 72 1.71 1.45 -3.04
CA LYS A 72 1.59 0.91 -1.67
C LYS A 72 0.94 -0.47 -1.67
N PRO A 73 1.61 -1.50 -2.22
CA PRO A 73 1.05 -2.85 -2.33
C PRO A 73 0.70 -3.47 -0.97
N GLU A 74 1.35 -3.03 0.11
CA GLU A 74 1.07 -3.45 1.49
C GLU A 74 -0.32 -3.02 1.99
N ASN A 75 -0.92 -2.01 1.37
CA ASN A 75 -2.29 -1.58 1.67
C ASN A 75 -3.35 -2.38 0.88
N GLY A 76 -2.92 -3.28 0.00
CA GLY A 76 -3.82 -4.12 -0.77
C GLY A 76 -4.53 -5.15 0.10
N SER A 77 -5.68 -5.63 -0.37
CA SER A 77 -6.42 -6.71 0.28
C SER A 77 -7.06 -7.64 -0.75
N ILE A 78 -7.23 -8.91 -0.38
CA ILE A 78 -7.88 -9.92 -1.21
C ILE A 78 -8.91 -10.65 -0.33
N THR A 79 -10.15 -10.71 -0.80
CA THR A 79 -11.22 -11.48 -0.17
C THR A 79 -11.78 -12.49 -1.16
N LEU A 80 -11.79 -13.77 -0.78
CA LEU A 80 -12.29 -14.88 -1.60
C LEU A 80 -13.40 -15.62 -0.87
N THR A 81 -14.45 -15.99 -1.61
CA THR A 81 -15.46 -16.95 -1.21
C THR A 81 -15.30 -18.21 -2.05
N ILE A 82 -15.23 -19.37 -1.38
CA ILE A 82 -15.05 -20.68 -2.01
C ILE A 82 -16.24 -21.55 -1.67
N LYS A 83 -16.93 -22.06 -2.69
CA LYS A 83 -18.01 -23.02 -2.47
C LYS A 83 -17.41 -24.41 -2.23
N ALA A 84 -17.42 -24.87 -0.98
CA ALA A 84 -16.79 -26.14 -0.59
C ALA A 84 -17.30 -27.36 -1.39
N GLY A 85 -18.57 -27.37 -1.78
CA GLY A 85 -19.17 -28.43 -2.60
C GLY A 85 -18.79 -28.40 -4.09
N SER A 86 -17.87 -27.54 -4.51
CA SER A 86 -17.41 -27.41 -5.90
C SER A 86 -16.08 -28.11 -6.20
N VAL A 87 -15.62 -28.97 -5.27
CA VAL A 87 -14.43 -29.81 -5.41
C VAL A 87 -14.59 -30.89 -6.49
#